data_AF-W1YM45-F1
#
_entry.id   AF-W1YM45-F1
#
_cell.length_a   1.000
_cell.length_b   1.000
_cell.length_c   1.000
_cell.angle_alpha   90.00
_cell.angle_beta   90.00
_cell.angle_gamma   90.00
#
_symmetry.space_group_name_H-M   'P 1'
#
loop_
_entity.id
_entity.type
_entity.pdbx_description
1 polymer ?
#
loop_
_entity_poly.entity_id
_entity_poly.type
_entity_poly.pdbx_seq_one_letter_code
_entity_poly.pdbx_strand_id
1 'polypeptide(L)'
;HRWHEEVTRRTIHGGVNRLVIGVGVADVVAGVSPARSRLALANILDAASSEHRPCLVVGPPPLPAVDPDATAKLSHAVSEVCSRRGIPFVETFNALRNHDQW
;
A
#
# COMPACT_ATOMS: atom_id res chain seq x y z
N HIS A 1 -5.12 -7.66 14.61
CA HIS A 1 -4.45 -7.10 13.42
C HIS A 1 -3.80 -8.23 12.63
N ARG A 2 -4.38 -8.66 11.50
CA ARG A 2 -3.94 -9.82 10.71
C ARG A 2 -2.51 -9.69 10.14
N TRP A 3 -2.05 -8.46 9.87
CA TRP A 3 -0.73 -8.21 9.28
C TRP A 3 0.43 -8.58 10.22
N HIS A 4 0.29 -8.36 11.53
CA HIS A 4 1.37 -8.58 12.50
C HIS A 4 1.74 -10.07 12.58
N GLU A 5 0.75 -10.96 12.63
CA GLU A 5 0.96 -12.41 12.61
C GLU A 5 1.62 -12.90 11.31
N GLU A 6 1.33 -12.25 10.18
CA GLU A 6 1.92 -12.57 8.90
C GLU A 6 3.39 -12.12 8.82
N VAL A 7 3.71 -10.93 9.33
CA VAL A 7 5.08 -10.39 9.38
C VAL A 7 5.95 -11.18 10.36
N THR A 8 5.43 -11.51 11.54
CA THR A 8 6.18 -12.26 12.56
C THR A 8 6.64 -13.62 12.02
N ARG A 9 5.77 -14.36 11.31
CA ARG A 9 6.13 -15.65 10.72
C ARG A 9 7.22 -15.57 9.64
N ARG A 10 7.41 -14.41 9.02
CA ARG A 10 8.41 -14.18 7.95
C ARG A 10 9.62 -13.39 8.44
N THR A 11 9.69 -13.09 9.73
CA THR A 11 10.82 -12.36 10.33
C THR A 11 11.94 -13.35 10.65
N ILE A 12 13.14 -13.08 10.12
CA ILE A 12 14.35 -13.83 10.47
C ILE A 12 14.98 -13.18 11.69
N HIS A 13 15.11 -13.92 12.80
CA HIS A 13 15.79 -13.43 13.99
C HIS A 13 17.26 -13.12 13.69
N GLY A 14 17.73 -11.93 14.08
CA GLY A 14 19.08 -11.44 13.81
C GLY A 14 19.33 -10.98 12.36
N GLY A 15 18.35 -11.11 11.47
CA GLY A 15 18.42 -10.63 10.09
C GLY A 15 17.92 -9.19 9.91
N VAL A 16 18.23 -8.59 8.75
CA VAL A 16 17.64 -7.31 8.33
C VAL A 16 16.28 -7.57 7.69
N ASN A 17 15.21 -7.26 8.42
CA ASN A 17 13.84 -7.44 7.96
C ASN A 17 13.26 -6.09 7.52
N ARG A 18 12.64 -6.04 6.33
CA ARG A 18 11.93 -4.86 5.82
C ARG A 18 10.48 -5.26 5.49
N LEU A 19 9.55 -4.33 5.69
CA LEU A 19 8.14 -4.56 5.43
C LEU A 19 7.75 -3.99 4.07
N VAL A 20 7.25 -4.83 3.17
CA VAL A 20 6.64 -4.39 1.91
C VAL A 20 5.13 -4.52 2.04
N ILE A 21 4.41 -3.44 1.76
CA ILE A 21 2.95 -3.39 1.79
C ILE A 21 2.45 -3.16 0.36
N GLY A 22 1.79 -4.16 -0.21
CA GLY A 22 1.10 -4.03 -1.49
C GLY A 22 -0.35 -3.60 -1.28
N VAL A 23 -0.70 -2.40 -1.74
CA VAL A 23 -2.09 -1.97 -1.83
C VAL A 23 -2.62 -2.42 -3.19
N GLY A 24 -3.64 -3.27 -3.21
CA GLY A 24 -4.27 -3.74 -4.44
C GLY A 24 -5.59 -3.03 -4.72
N VAL A 25 -6.18 -3.34 -5.87
CA VAL A 25 -7.53 -2.86 -6.25
C VAL A 25 -8.66 -3.48 -5.43
N ALA A 26 -8.36 -4.42 -4.52
CA ALA A 26 -9.36 -5.09 -3.68
C ALA A 26 -10.21 -4.11 -2.88
N ASP A 27 -9.63 -3.00 -2.41
CA ASP A 27 -10.36 -1.94 -1.71
C ASP A 27 -11.38 -1.26 -2.62
N VAL A 28 -11.03 -1.04 -3.90
CA VAL A 28 -11.94 -0.49 -4.90
C VAL A 28 -13.08 -1.48 -5.18
N VAL A 29 -12.75 -2.75 -5.45
CA VAL A 29 -13.71 -3.83 -5.71
C VAL A 29 -14.67 -4.03 -4.54
N ALA A 30 -14.18 -3.91 -3.31
CA ALA A 30 -14.98 -4.05 -2.09
C ALA A 30 -15.74 -2.76 -1.71
N GLY A 31 -15.65 -1.68 -2.50
CA GLY A 31 -16.32 -0.41 -2.22
C GLY A 31 -15.79 0.30 -0.96
N VAL A 32 -14.55 0.02 -0.55
CA VAL A 32 -13.91 0.69 0.58
C VAL A 32 -13.58 2.12 0.17
N SER A 33 -13.97 3.08 1.01
CA SER A 33 -13.67 4.48 0.73
C SER A 33 -12.17 4.76 0.81
N PRO A 34 -11.62 5.66 -0.04
CA PRO A 34 -10.20 6.03 0.03
C PRO A 34 -9.78 6.54 1.41
N ALA A 35 -10.67 7.24 2.13
CA ALA A 35 -10.42 7.70 3.48
C ALA A 35 -10.22 6.55 4.48
N ARG A 36 -10.96 5.44 4.32
CA ARG A 36 -10.82 4.25 5.16
C ARG A 36 -9.53 3.49 4.85
N SER A 37 -9.20 3.31 3.58
CA SER A 37 -7.91 2.71 3.16
C SER A 37 -6.72 3.52 3.69
N ARG A 38 -6.81 4.86 3.60
CA ARG A 38 -5.83 5.81 4.14
C ARG A 38 -5.59 5.61 5.64
N LEU A 39 -6.67 5.51 6.42
CA LEU A 39 -6.61 5.29 7.87
C LEU A 39 -6.03 3.91 8.21
N ALA A 40 -6.45 2.87 7.48
CA ALA A 40 -5.94 1.51 7.69
C ALA A 40 -4.42 1.45 7.44
N LEU A 41 -3.96 2.04 6.34
CA LEU A 41 -2.53 2.09 6.01
C LEU A 41 -1.73 2.92 7.02
N ALA A 42 -2.25 4.08 7.42
CA ALA A 42 -1.64 4.92 8.45
C ALA A 42 -1.38 4.12 9.73
N ASN A 43 -2.39 3.39 10.21
CA ASN A 43 -2.26 2.57 11.42
C ASN A 43 -1.23 1.44 11.28
N ILE A 44 -1.11 0.82 10.10
CA ILE A 44 -0.10 -0.22 9.84
C ILE A 44 1.30 0.40 9.88
N LEU A 45 1.51 1.53 9.19
CA LEU A 45 2.81 2.19 9.13
C LEU A 45 3.24 2.74 10.49
N ASP A 46 2.32 3.27 11.28
CA ASP A 46 2.62 3.78 12.62
C ASP A 46 3.05 2.64 13.56
N ALA A 47 2.38 1.49 13.49
CA ALA A 47 2.79 0.31 14.24
C ALA A 47 4.16 -0.24 13.78
N ALA A 48 4.38 -0.36 12.46
CA ALA A 48 5.67 -0.80 11.93
C ALA A 48 6.82 0.14 12.31
N SER A 49 6.55 1.46 12.38
CA SER A 49 7.50 2.47 12.85
C SER A 49 7.87 2.26 14.32
N SER A 50 6.89 1.96 15.19
CA SER A 50 7.17 1.67 16.61
C SER A 50 8.06 0.43 16.81
N GLU A 51 8.01 -0.51 15.88
CA GLU A 51 8.87 -1.70 15.84
C GLU A 51 10.21 -1.46 15.13
N HIS A 52 10.52 -0.22 14.74
CA HIS A 52 11.72 0.15 13.97
C HIS A 52 11.87 -0.66 12.67
N ARG A 53 10.76 -1.00 12.02
CA ARG A 53 10.75 -1.75 10.74
C ARG A 53 10.68 -0.79 9.56
N PRO A 54 11.74 -0.69 8.73
CA PRO A 54 11.68 0.10 7.51
C PRO A 54 10.61 -0.45 6.57
N CYS A 55 9.81 0.45 5.99
CA CYS A 55 8.69 0.09 5.12
C CYS A 55 8.91 0.55 3.68
N LEU A 56 8.29 -0.15 2.73
CA LEU A 56 8.09 0.22 1.34
C LEU A 56 6.63 -0.04 0.99
N VAL A 57 5.96 0.91 0.35
CA VAL A 57 4.57 0.74 -0.09
C VAL A 57 4.50 0.70 -1.61
N VAL A 58 3.73 -0.24 -2.15
CA VAL A 58 3.46 -0.37 -3.59
C VAL A 58 1.99 -0.07 -3.83
N GLY A 59 1.70 0.87 -4.72
CA GLY A 59 0.35 1.29 -5.07
C GLY A 59 -0.45 0.24 -5.87
N PRO A 60 -1.77 0.45 -6.03
CA PRO A 60 -2.62 -0.45 -6.79
C PRO A 60 -2.30 -0.40 -8.29
N PRO A 61 -2.04 -1.54 -8.95
CA PRO A 61 -1.92 -1.56 -10.41
C PRO A 61 -3.28 -1.21 -11.03
N PRO A 62 -3.31 -0.61 -12.23
CA PRO A 62 -4.56 -0.53 -12.97
C PRO A 62 -4.96 -1.96 -13.34
N LEU A 63 -6.24 -2.31 -13.23
CA LEU A 63 -6.81 -3.56 -13.76
C LEU A 63 -8.00 -3.23 -14.66
N PRO A 64 -8.21 -3.91 -15.81
CA PRO A 64 -9.17 -3.45 -16.82
C PRO A 64 -10.62 -3.57 -16.37
N ALA A 65 -10.89 -4.49 -15.43
CA ALA A 65 -12.20 -4.75 -14.87
C ALA A 65 -12.54 -3.88 -13.63
N VAL A 66 -11.67 -2.94 -13.25
CA VAL A 66 -11.87 -2.08 -12.07
C VAL A 66 -11.90 -0.62 -12.49
N ASP A 67 -12.76 0.17 -11.86
CA ASP A 67 -12.88 1.60 -12.09
C ASP A 67 -11.50 2.30 -11.98
N PRO A 68 -10.98 2.86 -13.09
CA PRO A 68 -9.67 3.50 -13.10
C PRO A 68 -9.66 4.79 -12.26
N ASP A 69 -10.74 5.56 -12.21
CA ASP A 69 -10.80 6.79 -11.43
C ASP A 69 -10.81 6.52 -9.93
N ALA A 70 -11.55 5.48 -9.51
CA ALA A 70 -11.51 5.02 -8.13
C ALA A 70 -10.13 4.48 -7.74
N THR A 71 -9.47 3.74 -8.65
CA THR A 71 -8.10 3.24 -8.46
C THR A 71 -7.09 4.40 -8.35
N ALA A 72 -7.23 5.43 -9.18
CA ALA A 72 -6.41 6.65 -9.12
C ALA A 72 -6.55 7.37 -7.76
N LYS A 73 -7.79 7.55 -7.30
CA LYS A 73 -8.10 8.17 -6.00
C LYS A 73 -7.51 7.38 -4.84
N LEU A 74 -7.56 6.04 -4.89
CA LEU A 74 -6.93 5.18 -3.91
C LEU A 74 -5.40 5.33 -3.93
N SER A 75 -4.77 5.28 -5.11
CA SER A 75 -3.31 5.44 -5.23
C SER A 75 -2.84 6.79 -4.69
N HIS A 76 -3.53 7.88 -5.04
CA HIS A 76 -3.25 9.22 -4.51
C HIS A 76 -3.35 9.25 -2.99
N ALA A 77 -4.45 8.74 -2.42
CA ALA A 77 -4.66 8.73 -0.98
C ALA A 77 -3.56 7.95 -0.24
N VAL A 78 -3.09 6.83 -0.80
CA VAL A 78 -1.99 6.01 -0.27
C VAL A 78 -0.66 6.76 -0.34
N SER A 79 -0.36 7.39 -1.47
CA SER A 79 0.85 8.19 -1.68
C SER A 79 0.98 9.32 -0.65
N GLU A 80 -0.12 10.02 -0.35
CA GLU A 80 -0.12 11.07 0.68
C GLU A 80 0.20 10.54 2.09
N VAL A 81 -0.27 9.34 2.45
CA VAL A 81 0.08 8.72 3.74
C VAL A 81 1.57 8.45 3.82
N CYS A 82 2.13 7.91 2.74
CA CYS A 82 3.55 7.55 2.65
C CYS A 82 4.42 8.80 2.72
N SER A 83 4.11 9.82 1.92
CA SER A 83 4.83 11.10 1.88
C SER A 83 4.88 11.77 3.26
N ARG A 84 3.75 11.85 3.99
CA ARG A 84 3.71 12.44 5.33
C ARG A 84 4.56 11.71 6.37
N ARG A 85 4.85 10.42 6.15
CA ARG A 85 5.66 9.58 7.06
C ARG A 85 7.09 9.36 6.56
N GLY A 86 7.47 9.95 5.42
CA GLY A 86 8.76 9.70 4.80
C GLY A 86 8.96 8.25 4.32
N ILE A 87 7.87 7.52 4.07
CA ILE A 87 7.93 6.13 3.59
C ILE A 87 8.02 6.11 2.06
N PRO A 88 8.97 5.38 1.47
CA PRO A 88 9.04 5.19 0.03
C PRO A 88 7.76 4.58 -0.55
N PHE A 89 7.28 5.14 -1.65
CA PHE A 89 6.08 4.70 -2.37
C PHE A 89 6.40 4.42 -3.85
N VAL A 90 5.96 3.27 -4.34
CA VAL A 90 6.07 2.86 -5.75
C VAL A 90 4.72 3.05 -6.42
N GLU A 91 4.63 4.04 -7.31
CA GLU A 91 3.44 4.31 -8.12
C GLU A 91 3.36 3.33 -9.29
N THR A 92 2.36 2.46 -9.28
CA THR A 92 2.12 1.45 -10.33
C THR A 92 0.98 1.85 -11.26
N PHE A 93 0.11 2.79 -10.86
CA PHE A 93 -1.07 3.18 -11.64
C PHE A 93 -0.72 4.10 -12.82
N ASN A 94 -0.04 5.22 -12.56
CA ASN A 94 0.31 6.19 -13.62
C ASN A 94 1.32 5.62 -14.63
N ALA A 95 2.23 4.73 -14.19
CA ALA A 95 3.23 4.12 -15.05
C ALA A 95 2.62 3.17 -16.10
N LEU A 96 1.49 2.56 -15.78
CA LEU A 96 0.79 1.59 -16.63
C LEU A 96 -0.42 2.18 -17.37
N ARG A 97 -1.00 3.30 -16.90
CA ARG A 97 -2.10 3.98 -17.61
C ARG A 97 -1.66 4.62 -18.94
N ASN A 98 -0.39 5.00 -19.07
CA ASN A 98 0.15 5.62 -20.29
C ASN A 98 0.78 4.60 -21.27
N HIS A 99 0.70 3.31 -20.99
CA HIS A 99 1.14 2.26 -21.90
C HIS A 99 -0.07 1.47 -22.37
N ASP A 100 -0.51 1.74 -23.60
CA ASP A 100 -1.65 1.11 -24.30
C ASP A 100 -1.50 -0.42 -24.56
N GLN A 101 -0.65 -1.14 -23.83
CA GLN A 101 -0.50 -2.59 -23.95
C GLN A 101 -0.30 -3.25 -22.59
N TRP A 102 -1.40 -3.55 -21.91
CA TRP A 102 -1.50 -4.65 -20.94
C TRP A 102 -2.97 -5.08 -20.79
#